data_AF-A0A316VP19-F1
#
_entry.id   AF-A0A316VP19-F1
#
_cell.length_a   1.000
_cell.length_b   1.000
_cell.length_c   1.000
_cell.angle_alpha   90.00
_cell.angle_beta   90.00
_cell.angle_gamma   90.00
#
_symmetry.space_group_name_H-M   'P 1'
#
loop_
_entity.id
_entity.type
_entity.pdbx_description
1 polymer ?
#
loop_
_entity_poly.entity_id
_entity_poly.type
_entity_poly.pdbx_seq_one_letter_code
_entity_poly.pdbx_strand_id
1 'polypeptide(L)'
;FPLARVSRIVKADPDIQMTSKDAIWTIAVATELFIKHLTDSLIAKTKLDKKKIASYKELSAVVDTQEEFEFLQEVIPEPIQAQEAFQFRRELQEQ
;
A
#
# COMPACT_ATOMS: atom_id res chain seq x y z
N PHE A 1 -12.47 -2.10 10.95
CA PHE A 1 -11.76 -0.78 10.97
C PHE A 1 -12.58 0.30 11.68
N PRO A 2 -11.98 1.25 12.43
CA PRO A 2 -12.74 2.31 13.12
C PRO A 2 -13.39 3.31 12.13
N LEU A 3 -14.73 3.39 12.14
CA LEU A 3 -15.48 4.22 11.18
C LEU A 3 -15.14 5.71 11.24
N ALA A 4 -14.86 6.25 12.44
CA ALA A 4 -14.44 7.65 12.59
C ALA A 4 -13.14 7.95 11.85
N ARG A 5 -12.19 7.00 11.83
CA ARG A 5 -10.93 7.14 11.11
C ARG A 5 -11.14 7.06 9.59
N VAL A 6 -11.95 6.12 9.14
CA VAL A 6 -12.32 5.98 7.71
C VAL A 6 -12.98 7.26 7.22
N SER A 7 -13.96 7.80 7.97
CA SER A 7 -14.61 9.06 7.62
C SER A 7 -13.62 10.23 7.51
N ARG A 8 -12.63 10.31 8.41
CA ARG A 8 -11.60 11.35 8.36
C ARG A 8 -10.70 11.23 7.13
N ILE A 9 -10.37 10.01 6.72
CA ILE A 9 -9.56 9.76 5.51
C ILE A 9 -10.35 10.17 4.26
N VAL A 10 -11.62 9.76 4.16
CA VAL A 10 -12.48 10.12 3.03
C VAL A 10 -12.64 11.65 2.92
N LYS A 11 -12.82 12.35 4.04
CA LYS A 11 -12.94 13.83 4.07
C LYS A 11 -11.62 14.57 3.88
N ALA A 12 -10.48 13.88 3.80
CA ALA A 12 -9.21 14.53 3.49
C ALA A 12 -9.13 14.91 2.00
N ASP A 13 -9.97 14.29 1.16
CA ASP A 13 -10.13 14.64 -0.24
C ASP A 13 -11.00 15.91 -0.38
N PRO A 14 -10.46 17.01 -0.96
CA PRO A 14 -11.18 18.28 -1.09
C PRO A 14 -12.38 18.20 -2.06
N ASP A 15 -12.41 17.22 -2.97
CA ASP A 15 -13.48 17.08 -3.96
C ASP A 15 -14.71 16.34 -3.41
N ILE A 16 -14.58 15.71 -2.23
CA ILE A 16 -15.67 14.97 -1.58
C ILE A 16 -16.47 15.87 -0.64
N GLN A 17 -17.62 16.36 -1.12
CA GLN A 17 -18.49 17.24 -0.33
C GLN A 17 -19.28 16.52 0.77
N MET A 18 -19.86 15.35 0.47
CA MET A 18 -20.66 14.61 1.44
C MET A 18 -20.61 13.11 1.15
N THR A 19 -20.53 12.30 2.21
CA THR A 19 -20.50 10.84 2.13
C THR A 19 -21.52 10.27 3.11
N SER A 20 -22.36 9.33 2.67
CA SER A 20 -23.34 8.68 3.53
C SER A 20 -22.65 7.77 4.56
N LYS A 21 -23.33 7.49 5.68
CA LYS A 21 -22.81 6.57 6.72
C LYS A 21 -22.63 5.15 6.16
N ASP A 22 -23.55 4.71 5.31
CA ASP A 22 -23.50 3.39 4.68
C ASP A 22 -22.29 3.26 3.74
N ALA A 23 -21.99 4.31 2.96
CA ALA A 23 -20.79 4.33 2.12
C ALA A 23 -19.50 4.24 2.96
N ILE A 24 -19.41 4.98 4.07
CA ILE A 24 -18.27 4.89 5.00
C ILE A 24 -18.13 3.47 5.57
N TRP A 25 -19.25 2.83 5.91
CA TRP A 25 -19.24 1.44 6.39
C TRP A 25 -18.77 0.46 5.32
N THR A 26 -19.27 0.59 4.08
CA THR A 26 -18.83 -0.23 2.95
C THR A 26 -17.34 -0.06 2.66
N ILE A 27 -16.83 1.17 2.66
CA ILE A 27 -15.39 1.44 2.50
C ILE A 27 -14.61 0.77 3.63
N ALA A 28 -15.08 0.82 4.87
CA ALA A 28 -14.41 0.19 6.00
C ALA A 28 -14.29 -1.34 5.85
N VAL A 29 -15.36 -1.98 5.38
CA VAL A 29 -15.38 -3.43 5.09
C VAL A 29 -14.50 -3.75 3.88
N ALA A 30 -14.59 -2.98 2.81
CA ALA A 30 -13.74 -3.14 1.63
C ALA A 30 -12.26 -3.01 1.97
N THR A 31 -11.88 -2.05 2.82
CA THR A 31 -10.51 -1.86 3.29
C THR A 31 -10.00 -3.06 4.10
N GLU A 32 -10.89 -3.69 4.87
CA GLU A 32 -10.55 -4.91 5.61
C GLU A 32 -10.27 -6.08 4.67
N LEU A 33 -11.15 -6.28 3.70
CA LEU A 33 -10.98 -7.30 2.66
C LEU A 33 -9.74 -7.05 1.81
N PHE A 34 -9.45 -5.78 1.49
CA PHE A 34 -8.28 -5.37 0.75
C PHE A 34 -6.98 -5.78 1.48
N ILE A 35 -6.86 -5.48 2.78
CA ILE A 35 -5.66 -5.85 3.55
C ILE A 35 -5.51 -7.37 3.63
N LYS A 36 -6.61 -8.11 3.80
CA LYS A 36 -6.57 -9.57 3.74
C LYS A 36 -6.07 -10.05 2.37
N HIS A 37 -6.61 -9.49 1.29
CA HIS A 37 -6.24 -9.87 -0.06
C HIS A 37 -4.77 -9.59 -0.37
N LEU A 38 -4.27 -8.40 -0.03
CA LEU A 38 -2.86 -8.02 -0.16
C LEU A 38 -1.95 -8.98 0.64
N THR A 39 -2.36 -9.34 1.86
CA THR A 39 -1.61 -10.28 2.69
C THR A 39 -1.59 -11.68 2.10
N ASP A 40 -2.72 -12.15 1.54
CA ASP A 40 -2.82 -13.44 0.88
C ASP A 40 -1.92 -13.50 -0.37
N SER A 41 -1.89 -12.44 -1.19
CA SER A 41 -1.00 -12.32 -2.36
C SER A 41 0.48 -12.31 -1.94
N LEU A 42 0.84 -11.58 -0.88
CA LEU A 42 2.18 -11.59 -0.31
C LEU A 42 2.58 -13.00 0.14
N ILE A 43 1.73 -13.69 0.91
CA ILE A 43 2.02 -15.05 1.39
C ILE A 43 2.15 -16.03 0.22
N ALA A 44 1.33 -15.90 -0.82
CA ALA A 44 1.43 -16.73 -2.02
C ALA A 44 2.79 -16.54 -2.70
N LYS A 45 3.25 -15.29 -2.84
CA LYS A 45 4.59 -14.97 -3.36
C LYS A 45 5.71 -15.52 -2.48
N THR A 46 5.65 -15.32 -1.17
CA THR A 46 6.65 -15.84 -0.22
C THR A 46 6.77 -17.37 -0.28
N LYS A 47 5.63 -18.07 -0.44
CA LYS A 47 5.60 -19.53 -0.63
C LYS A 47 6.21 -19.96 -1.95
N LEU A 48 5.93 -19.23 -3.04
CA LEU A 48 6.53 -19.48 -4.35
C LEU A 48 8.05 -19.39 -4.30
N ASP A 49 8.57 -18.40 -3.56
CA ASP A 49 9.99 -18.19 -3.30
C ASP A 49 10.59 -19.17 -2.25
N LYS A 50 9.79 -20.14 -1.77
CA LYS A 50 10.16 -21.15 -0.76
C LYS A 50 10.65 -20.55 0.57
N LYS A 51 10.21 -19.34 0.90
CA LYS A 51 10.53 -18.69 2.18
C LYS A 51 9.43 -18.96 3.20
N LYS A 52 9.79 -18.85 4.48
CA LYS A 52 8.86 -19.01 5.62
C LYS A 52 8.38 -17.69 6.20
N ILE A 53 9.10 -16.60 5.93
CA ILE A 53 8.87 -15.28 6.49
C ILE A 53 8.62 -14.33 5.33
N ALA A 54 7.50 -13.62 5.35
CA ALA A 54 7.20 -12.58 4.38
C ALA A 54 8.12 -11.39 4.59
N SER A 55 8.73 -10.91 3.52
CA SER A 55 9.69 -9.81 3.54
C SER A 55 9.19 -8.61 2.75
N TYR A 56 9.68 -7.40 3.07
CA TYR A 56 9.31 -6.19 2.34
C TYR A 56 9.59 -6.29 0.84
N LYS A 57 10.72 -6.92 0.46
CA LYS A 57 11.08 -7.17 -0.94
C LYS A 57 10.05 -8.03 -1.68
N GLU A 58 9.37 -8.95 -1.00
CA GLU A 58 8.31 -9.73 -1.64
C GLU A 58 7.02 -8.93 -1.76
N LEU A 59 6.75 -8.03 -0.80
CA LEU A 59 5.61 -7.14 -0.84
C LEU A 59 5.74 -6.12 -1.97
N SER A 60 6.90 -5.47 -2.11
CA SER A 60 7.18 -4.56 -3.22
C SER A 60 7.06 -5.28 -4.57
N ALA A 61 7.55 -6.52 -4.66
CA ALA A 61 7.44 -7.30 -5.89
C ALA A 61 6.00 -7.68 -6.23
N VAL A 62 5.14 -7.94 -5.23
CA VAL A 62 3.71 -8.16 -5.47
C VAL A 62 3.04 -6.89 -5.99
N VAL A 63 3.37 -5.73 -5.41
CA VAL A 63 2.86 -4.43 -5.83
C VAL A 63 3.30 -4.07 -7.26
N ASP A 64 4.54 -4.42 -7.64
CA ASP A 64 5.07 -4.17 -8.97
C ASP A 64 4.48 -5.11 -10.05
N THR A 65 4.15 -6.34 -9.67
CA THR A 65 3.72 -7.38 -10.64
C THR A 65 2.21 -7.46 -10.85
N GLN A 66 1.39 -6.98 -9.91
CA GLN A 66 -0.06 -7.09 -9.95
C GLN A 66 -0.69 -5.72 -10.22
N GLU A 67 -1.40 -5.59 -11.35
CA GLU A 67 -2.03 -4.35 -11.81
C GLU A 67 -3.02 -3.79 -10.77
N GLU A 68 -3.71 -4.66 -10.04
CA GLU A 68 -4.63 -4.25 -8.97
C GLU A 68 -3.96 -3.51 -7.81
N PHE A 69 -2.63 -3.58 -7.71
CA PHE A 69 -1.83 -2.91 -6.69
C PHE A 69 -0.97 -1.76 -7.24
N GLU A 70 -1.14 -1.37 -8.51
CA GLU A 70 -0.39 -0.28 -9.14
C GLU A 70 -0.44 1.02 -8.32
N PHE A 71 -1.61 1.34 -7.74
CA PHE A 71 -1.80 2.52 -6.90
C PHE A 71 -0.92 2.56 -5.63
N LEU A 72 -0.29 1.43 -5.26
CA LEU A 72 0.62 1.34 -4.12
C LEU A 72 2.09 1.52 -4.50
N GLN A 73 2.46 1.56 -5.77
CA GLN A 73 3.87 1.60 -6.19
C GLN A 73 4.64 2.78 -5.60
N GLU A 74 4.00 3.96 -5.52
CA GLU A 74 4.61 5.15 -4.93
C GLU A 74 4.77 5.05 -3.41
N VAL A 75 3.91 4.27 -2.74
CA VAL A 75 3.89 4.10 -1.28
C VAL A 75 4.78 2.93 -0.84
N ILE A 76 4.89 1.90 -1.67
CA ILE A 76 5.63 0.66 -1.43
C ILE A 76 6.61 0.43 -2.60
N PRO A 77 7.67 1.25 -2.71
CA PRO A 77 8.65 1.12 -3.77
C PRO A 77 9.55 -0.11 -3.59
N GLU A 78 10.17 -0.55 -4.68
CA GLU A 78 11.24 -1.56 -4.61
C GLU A 78 12.43 -1.05 -3.77
N PRO A 79 12.97 -1.89 -2.87
CA PRO A 79 14.10 -1.49 -2.04
C PRO A 79 15.37 -1.29 -2.86
N ILE A 80 15.88 -0.05 -2.86
CA ILE A 80 17.17 0.33 -3.46
C ILE A 80 18.34 0.08 -2.51
N GLN A 81 19.56 0.00 -3.04
CA GLN A 81 20.74 -0.16 -2.19
C GLN A 81 20.99 1.10 -1.36
N ALA A 82 21.54 0.94 -0.15
CA ALA A 82 21.81 2.06 0.73
C ALA A 82 22.71 3.12 0.08
N GLN A 83 23.71 2.69 -0.70
CA GLN A 83 24.62 3.60 -1.43
C GLN A 83 23.87 4.48 -2.43
N GLU A 84 22.98 3.88 -3.23
CA GLU A 84 22.11 4.58 -4.19
C GLU A 84 21.16 5.54 -3.45
N ALA A 85 20.57 5.12 -2.32
CA ALA A 85 19.71 5.97 -1.51
C ALA A 85 20.41 7.21 -0.92
N PHE A 86 21.72 7.11 -0.63
CA PHE A 86 22.51 8.27 -0.21
C PHE A 86 22.82 9.20 -1.38
N GLN A 87 23.08 8.66 -2.57
CA GLN A 87 23.29 9.47 -3.78
C GLN A 87 22.03 10.23 -4.15
N PHE A 88 20.89 9.56 -4.24
CA PHE A 88 19.60 10.16 -4.58
C PHE A 88 19.21 11.30 -3.63
N ARG A 89 19.45 11.12 -2.32
CA ARG A 89 19.21 12.18 -1.33
C ARG A 89 20.13 13.38 -1.47
N ARG A 90 21.37 13.21 -1.91
CA ARG A 90 22.28 14.34 -2.18
C ARG A 90 21.84 15.10 -3.43
N GLU A 91 21.50 14.38 -4.49
CA GLU A 91 21.01 14.98 -5.75
C GLU A 91 19.73 15.80 -5.54
N LEU A 92 18.80 15.33 -4.70
CA LEU A 92 17.59 16.07 -4.33
C LEU A 92 17.85 17.34 -3.50
N GLN A 93 19.00 17.44 -2.81
CA GLN A 93 19.37 18.62 -2.02
C GLN A 93 20.11 19.67 -2.86
N GLU A 94 20.64 19.26 -4.01
CA GLU A 94 21.37 20.12 -4.94
C GLU A 94 20.46 20.74 -6.02
N GLN A 95 19.20 20.29 -6.11
CA GLN A 95 18.13 20.86 -6.95
C GLN A 95 17.24 21.81 -6.16
#